data_AF-A0A352WH31-F1
#
_entry.id   AF-A0A352WH31-F1
#
_cell.length_a   1.000
_cell.length_b   1.000
_cell.length_c   1.000
_cell.angle_alpha   90.00
_cell.angle_beta   90.00
_cell.angle_gamma   90.00
#
_symmetry.space_group_name_H-M   'P 1'
#
loop_
_entity.id
_entity.type
_entity.pdbx_description
1 polymer ?
#
loop_
_entity_poly.entity_id
_entity_poly.type
_entity_poly.pdbx_seq_one_letter_code
_entity_poly.pdbx_strand_id
1 'polypeptide(L)'
;MVYLIGIVFSLFIVLGIIYVVCVSKIDKVENKYRNEASTMDTFLWDIQHRLKKASEIVEKYGVDPETIRDAETLGLGMPTSLQMLKLTKYMEKYENLKHIDRSTFSDAADREGVEKLIMEIEQLRRELIAETVAHNKSVNAYNSVISRFPYSFVAHRKRKSTKSTFYYAAPADDQ
;
A
#
# COMPACT_ATOMS: atom_id res chain seq x y z
N MET A 1 30.43 -13.35 -47.97
CA MET A 1 28.99 -13.13 -47.66
C MET A 1 28.46 -14.08 -46.59
N VAL A 2 28.66 -15.40 -46.70
CA VAL A 2 28.15 -16.40 -45.73
C VAL A 2 28.57 -16.12 -44.27
N TYR A 3 29.84 -15.76 -44.04
CA TYR A 3 30.34 -15.41 -42.70
C TYR A 3 29.67 -14.17 -42.07
N LEU A 4 29.38 -13.14 -42.87
CA LEU A 4 28.67 -11.93 -42.42
C LEU A 4 27.23 -12.25 -42.02
N ILE A 5 26.55 -13.10 -42.79
CA ILE A 5 25.18 -13.54 -42.47
C ILE A 5 25.16 -14.34 -41.16
N GLY A 6 26.13 -15.23 -40.94
CA GLY A 6 26.27 -15.99 -39.69
C GLY A 6 26.51 -15.10 -38.47
N ILE A 7 27.36 -14.07 -38.60
CA ILE A 7 27.61 -13.08 -37.53
C ILE A 7 26.35 -12.28 -37.21
N VAL A 8 25.60 -11.84 -38.21
CA VAL A 8 24.34 -11.11 -38.01
C VAL A 8 23.32 -12.00 -37.30
N PHE A 9 23.19 -13.26 -37.71
CA PHE A 9 22.24 -14.19 -37.11
C PHE A 9 22.58 -14.50 -35.64
N SER A 10 23.86 -14.70 -35.30
CA SER A 10 24.29 -14.90 -33.92
C SER A 10 24.00 -13.68 -33.04
N LEU A 11 24.19 -12.47 -33.58
CA LEU A 11 23.91 -11.23 -32.89
C LEU A 11 22.41 -11.08 -32.56
N PHE A 12 21.52 -11.47 -33.48
CA PHE A 12 20.08 -11.50 -33.21
C PHE A 12 19.70 -12.49 -32.09
N ILE A 13 20.32 -13.67 -32.07
CA ILE A 13 20.07 -14.66 -30.99
C ILE A 13 20.49 -14.09 -29.64
N VAL A 14 21.70 -13.49 -29.56
CA VAL A 14 22.20 -12.88 -28.33
C VAL A 14 21.28 -11.76 -27.84
N LEU A 15 20.82 -10.88 -28.75
CA LEU A 15 19.86 -9.82 -28.40
C LEU A 15 18.52 -10.39 -27.92
N GLY A 16 18.04 -11.47 -28.53
CA GLY A 16 16.82 -12.18 -28.10
C GLY A 16 16.95 -12.72 -26.68
N ILE A 17 18.06 -13.37 -26.36
CA ILE A 17 18.34 -13.90 -25.01
C ILE A 17 18.38 -12.75 -23.98
N ILE A 18 19.10 -11.67 -24.29
CA ILE A 18 19.18 -10.48 -23.42
C ILE A 18 17.79 -9.91 -23.16
N TYR A 19 16.94 -9.82 -24.19
CA TYR A 19 15.59 -9.32 -24.06
C TYR A 19 14.74 -10.18 -23.11
N VAL A 20 14.76 -11.51 -23.25
CA VAL A 20 14.02 -12.43 -22.37
C VAL A 20 14.48 -12.28 -20.92
N VAL A 21 15.79 -12.25 -20.68
CA VAL A 21 16.36 -12.03 -19.34
C VAL A 21 15.93 -10.68 -18.76
N CYS A 22 15.86 -9.64 -19.59
CA CYS A 22 15.39 -8.32 -19.17
C CYS A 22 13.93 -8.33 -18.73
N VAL A 23 13.06 -8.93 -19.55
CA VAL A 23 11.63 -9.06 -19.23
C VAL A 23 11.44 -9.82 -17.93
N SER A 24 12.05 -11.00 -17.79
CA SER A 24 11.92 -11.82 -16.57
C SER A 24 12.39 -11.10 -15.32
N LYS A 25 13.50 -10.33 -15.39
CA LYS A 25 13.99 -9.57 -14.23
C LYS A 25 13.03 -8.44 -13.86
N ILE A 26 12.52 -7.70 -14.84
CA ILE A 26 11.57 -6.61 -14.61
C ILE A 26 10.27 -7.15 -14.00
N ASP A 27 9.74 -8.26 -14.52
CA ASP A 27 8.51 -8.87 -14.00
C ASP A 27 8.71 -9.41 -12.58
N LYS A 28 9.90 -9.95 -12.26
CA LYS A 28 10.23 -10.39 -10.90
C LYS A 28 10.21 -9.24 -9.89
N VAL A 29 10.82 -8.10 -10.22
CA VAL A 29 10.80 -6.93 -9.33
C VAL A 29 9.44 -6.24 -9.30
N GLU A 30 8.67 -6.33 -10.38
CA GLU A 30 7.27 -5.87 -10.43
C GLU A 30 6.39 -6.66 -9.46
N ASN A 31 6.40 -7.99 -9.57
CA ASN A 31 5.61 -8.85 -8.70
C ASN A 31 6.01 -8.65 -7.24
N LYS A 32 7.30 -8.44 -6.96
CA LYS A 32 7.74 -8.12 -5.60
C LYS A 32 7.09 -6.85 -5.07
N TYR A 33 7.16 -5.72 -5.79
CA TYR A 33 6.53 -4.50 -5.29
C TYR A 33 5.00 -4.64 -5.19
N ARG A 34 4.36 -5.36 -6.14
CA ARG A 34 2.91 -5.57 -6.12
C ARG A 34 2.46 -6.38 -4.92
N ASN A 35 3.26 -7.36 -4.51
CA ASN A 35 2.99 -8.14 -3.31
C ASN A 35 3.05 -7.24 -2.08
N GLU A 36 4.11 -6.43 -1.90
CA GLU A 36 4.18 -5.51 -0.75
C GLU A 36 3.03 -4.49 -0.78
N ALA A 37 2.69 -3.95 -1.95
CA ALA A 37 1.56 -3.02 -2.09
C ALA A 37 0.22 -3.68 -1.73
N SER A 38 0.05 -4.97 -2.04
CA SER A 38 -1.14 -5.75 -1.63
C SER A 38 -1.17 -6.03 -0.13
N THR A 39 0.00 -6.20 0.51
CA THR A 39 0.09 -6.28 1.97
C THR A 39 -0.39 -4.98 2.60
N MET A 40 0.03 -3.82 2.04
CA MET A 40 -0.46 -2.51 2.49
C MET A 40 -1.98 -2.36 2.32
N ASP A 41 -2.55 -2.80 1.19
CA ASP A 41 -4.00 -2.79 0.98
C ASP A 41 -4.74 -3.61 2.05
N THR A 42 -4.17 -4.76 2.44
CA THR A 42 -4.72 -5.61 3.51
C THR A 42 -4.77 -4.87 4.84
N PHE A 43 -3.70 -4.20 5.24
CA PHE A 43 -3.66 -3.41 6.46
C PHE A 43 -4.68 -2.26 6.44
N LEU A 44 -4.80 -1.55 5.32
CA LEU A 44 -5.79 -0.47 5.17
C LEU A 44 -7.22 -1.01 5.26
N TRP A 45 -7.48 -2.17 4.67
CA TRP A 45 -8.76 -2.85 4.76
C TRP A 45 -9.09 -3.25 6.19
N ASP A 46 -8.09 -3.76 6.88
CA ASP A 46 -8.18 -4.14 8.28
C ASP A 46 -8.51 -2.94 9.19
N ILE A 47 -7.86 -1.79 8.98
CA ILE A 47 -8.16 -0.54 9.69
C ILE A 47 -9.59 -0.09 9.40
N GLN A 48 -10.00 -0.06 8.13
CA GLN A 48 -11.37 0.34 7.75
C GLN A 48 -12.42 -0.55 8.42
N HIS A 49 -12.20 -1.87 8.44
CA HIS A 49 -13.12 -2.81 9.04
C HIS A 49 -13.28 -2.58 10.55
N ARG A 50 -12.20 -2.25 11.26
CA ARG A 50 -12.24 -1.94 12.69
C ARG A 50 -12.90 -0.60 12.98
N LEU A 51 -12.64 0.43 12.16
CA LEU A 51 -13.36 1.70 12.21
C LEU A 51 -14.86 1.52 11.97
N LYS A 52 -15.25 0.67 11.03
CA LYS A 52 -16.66 0.33 10.78
C LYS A 52 -17.30 -0.33 12.01
N LYS A 53 -16.64 -1.32 12.62
CA LYS A 53 -17.14 -1.94 13.86
C LYS A 53 -17.26 -0.94 15.00
N ALA A 54 -16.30 -0.03 15.14
CA ALA A 54 -16.38 1.03 16.14
C ALA A 54 -17.57 1.97 15.88
N SER A 55 -17.81 2.33 14.62
CA SER A 55 -18.97 3.17 14.23
C SER A 55 -20.31 2.52 14.61
N GLU A 56 -20.45 1.20 14.43
CA GLU A 56 -21.66 0.45 14.79
C GLU A 56 -21.91 0.45 16.31
N ILE A 57 -20.86 0.51 17.14
CA ILE A 57 -21.01 0.62 18.59
C ILE A 57 -21.40 2.04 18.98
N VAL A 58 -20.72 3.06 18.46
CA VAL A 58 -20.94 4.45 18.87
C VAL A 58 -22.26 5.03 18.35
N GLU A 59 -22.78 4.52 17.23
CA GLU A 59 -24.06 4.90 16.65
C GLU A 59 -25.22 4.61 17.62
N LYS A 60 -25.13 3.53 18.41
CA LYS A 60 -26.11 3.20 19.46
C LYS A 60 -26.25 4.31 20.51
N TYR A 61 -25.21 5.12 20.68
CA TYR A 61 -25.13 6.17 21.70
C TYR A 61 -25.30 7.58 21.09
N GLY A 62 -25.79 7.67 19.85
CA GLY A 62 -26.10 8.94 19.20
C GLY A 62 -24.88 9.70 18.64
N VAL A 63 -23.72 9.04 18.55
CA VAL A 63 -22.56 9.59 17.83
C VAL A 63 -22.75 9.36 16.33
N ASP A 64 -22.56 10.39 15.53
CA ASP A 64 -22.68 10.30 14.08
C ASP A 64 -21.63 9.32 13.51
N PRO A 65 -22.04 8.20 12.90
CA PRO A 65 -21.13 7.18 12.38
C PRO A 65 -20.25 7.71 11.23
N GLU A 66 -20.64 8.77 10.53
CA GLU A 66 -19.81 9.37 9.47
C GLU A 66 -18.53 10.01 10.02
N THR A 67 -18.50 10.35 11.31
CA THR A 67 -17.30 10.90 11.97
C THR A 67 -16.17 9.89 12.13
N ILE A 68 -16.49 8.58 12.07
CA ILE A 68 -15.57 7.47 12.37
C ILE A 68 -15.49 6.46 11.21
N ARG A 69 -16.51 6.37 10.35
CA ARG A 69 -16.53 5.46 9.19
C ARG A 69 -16.16 6.17 7.90
N ASP A 70 -15.41 5.49 7.03
CA ASP A 70 -15.34 5.84 5.61
C ASP A 70 -16.37 5.01 4.82
N ALA A 71 -17.25 5.69 4.09
CA ALA A 71 -18.30 5.08 3.27
C ALA A 71 -17.75 4.43 1.99
N GLU A 72 -16.57 4.84 1.53
CA GLU A 72 -15.96 4.30 0.31
C GLU A 72 -15.34 2.93 0.57
N THR A 73 -15.72 1.92 -0.22
CA THR A 73 -15.11 0.59 -0.17
C THR A 73 -13.69 0.62 -0.74
N LEU A 74 -12.76 -0.08 -0.07
CA LEU A 74 -11.41 -0.28 -0.60
C LEU A 74 -11.42 -1.24 -1.78
N GLY A 75 -10.67 -0.89 -2.82
CA GLY A 75 -10.30 -1.80 -3.90
C GLY A 75 -8.95 -2.47 -3.57
N LEU A 76 -8.73 -3.68 -4.09
CA LEU A 76 -7.41 -4.31 -4.10
C LEU A 76 -6.57 -3.76 -5.26
N GLY A 77 -5.28 -3.55 -5.04
CA GLY A 77 -4.35 -3.07 -6.05
C GLY A 77 -4.39 -1.56 -6.26
N MET A 78 -4.65 -0.80 -5.20
CA MET A 78 -4.70 0.67 -5.29
C MET A 78 -3.32 1.25 -5.64
N PRO A 79 -3.27 2.37 -6.38
CA PRO A 79 -2.05 3.15 -6.49
C PRO A 79 -1.57 3.63 -5.10
N THR A 80 -0.25 3.67 -4.88
CA THR A 80 0.36 4.11 -3.62
C THR A 80 -0.14 5.49 -3.15
N SER A 81 -0.41 6.42 -4.08
CA SER A 81 -0.98 7.73 -3.75
C SER A 81 -2.38 7.63 -3.14
N LEU A 82 -3.20 6.70 -3.62
CA LEU A 82 -4.54 6.46 -3.09
C LEU A 82 -4.47 5.73 -1.74
N GLN A 83 -3.56 4.77 -1.59
CA GLN A 83 -3.28 4.13 -0.30
C GLN A 83 -2.90 5.16 0.77
N MET A 84 -2.02 6.11 0.42
CA MET A 84 -1.63 7.20 1.32
C MET A 84 -2.82 8.09 1.69
N LEU A 85 -3.62 8.52 0.70
CA LEU A 85 -4.82 9.31 0.94
C LEU A 85 -5.79 8.61 1.89
N LYS A 86 -6.02 7.30 1.67
CA LYS A 86 -6.88 6.48 2.52
C LYS A 86 -6.34 6.36 3.93
N LEU A 87 -5.05 6.14 4.09
CA LEU A 87 -4.43 6.11 5.42
C LEU A 87 -4.66 7.44 6.15
N THR A 88 -4.39 8.58 5.51
CA THR A 88 -4.62 9.91 6.12
C THR A 88 -6.06 10.07 6.59
N LYS A 89 -7.04 9.73 5.73
CA LYS A 89 -8.47 9.77 6.11
C LYS A 89 -8.75 8.85 7.31
N TYR A 90 -8.21 7.63 7.32
CA TYR A 90 -8.43 6.70 8.42
C TYR A 90 -7.81 7.15 9.74
N MET A 91 -6.66 7.84 9.69
CA MET A 91 -6.06 8.42 10.88
C MET A 91 -6.90 9.57 11.43
N GLU A 92 -7.49 10.41 10.59
CA GLU A 92 -8.45 11.44 11.03
C GLU A 92 -9.67 10.81 11.72
N LYS A 93 -10.25 9.76 11.13
CA LYS A 93 -11.39 9.03 11.73
C LYS A 93 -11.00 8.32 13.03
N TYR A 94 -9.79 7.81 13.11
CA TYR A 94 -9.23 7.21 14.32
C TYR A 94 -9.04 8.22 15.45
N GLU A 95 -8.54 9.42 15.16
CA GLU A 95 -8.44 10.49 16.16
C GLU A 95 -9.83 10.93 16.64
N ASN A 96 -10.80 11.08 15.73
CA ASN A 96 -12.19 11.33 16.12
C ASN A 96 -12.73 10.26 17.06
N LEU A 97 -12.44 8.97 16.79
CA LEU A 97 -12.82 7.85 17.65
C LEU A 97 -12.21 7.95 19.05
N LYS A 98 -10.94 8.37 19.16
CA LYS A 98 -10.28 8.57 20.46
C LYS A 98 -10.89 9.71 21.28
N HIS A 99 -11.36 10.75 20.59
CA HIS A 99 -11.96 11.94 21.23
C HIS A 99 -13.42 11.75 21.67
N ILE A 100 -14.05 10.61 21.40
CA ILE A 100 -15.40 10.32 21.89
C ILE A 100 -15.37 10.22 23.43
N ASP A 101 -16.24 11.00 24.07
CA ASP A 101 -16.39 10.95 25.52
C ASP A 101 -16.86 9.56 25.97
N ARG A 102 -16.05 8.93 26.82
CA ARG A 102 -16.31 7.59 27.34
C ARG A 102 -17.45 7.54 28.35
N SER A 103 -17.88 8.69 28.87
CA SER A 103 -19.06 8.81 29.71
C SER A 103 -20.36 8.53 28.95
N THR A 104 -20.35 8.69 27.61
CA THR A 104 -21.51 8.47 26.73
C THR A 104 -21.95 7.00 26.68
N PHE A 105 -21.04 6.06 26.95
CA PHE A 105 -21.35 4.62 26.93
C PHE A 105 -21.97 4.19 28.26
N SER A 106 -23.25 3.80 28.23
CA SER A 106 -23.95 3.24 29.39
C SER A 106 -23.59 1.77 29.66
N ASP A 107 -23.23 1.01 28.63
CA ASP A 107 -22.77 -0.38 28.76
C ASP A 107 -21.24 -0.45 28.87
N ALA A 108 -20.75 -1.10 29.92
CA ALA A 108 -19.32 -1.33 30.13
C ALA A 108 -18.70 -2.21 29.03
N ALA A 109 -19.44 -3.18 28.49
CA ALA A 109 -18.95 -4.06 27.44
C ALA A 109 -18.72 -3.31 26.12
N ASP A 110 -19.61 -2.38 25.76
CA ASP A 110 -19.44 -1.54 24.57
C ASP A 110 -18.25 -0.58 24.73
N ARG A 111 -18.03 -0.04 25.94
CA ARG A 111 -16.86 0.81 26.25
C ARG A 111 -15.55 0.04 26.08
N GLU A 112 -15.46 -1.16 26.65
CA GLU A 112 -14.30 -2.04 26.50
C GLU A 112 -14.10 -2.48 25.04
N GLY A 113 -15.19 -2.74 24.31
CA GLY A 113 -15.16 -3.08 22.89
C GLY A 113 -14.56 -1.97 22.02
N VAL A 114 -14.94 -0.71 22.25
CA VAL A 114 -14.36 0.44 21.55
C VAL A 114 -12.88 0.60 21.89
N GLU A 115 -12.50 0.46 23.16
CA GLU A 115 -11.11 0.57 23.58
C GLU A 115 -10.21 -0.50 22.94
N LYS A 116 -10.71 -1.74 22.88
CA LYS A 116 -10.03 -2.82 22.17
C LYS A 116 -9.82 -2.50 20.69
N LEU A 117 -10.84 -1.97 20.01
CA LEU A 117 -10.73 -1.59 18.59
C LEU A 117 -9.72 -0.45 18.38
N ILE A 118 -9.64 0.52 19.29
CA ILE A 118 -8.62 1.59 19.26
C ILE A 118 -7.22 1.00 19.38
N MET A 119 -7.00 0.09 20.31
CA MET A 119 -5.71 -0.60 20.47
C MET A 119 -5.34 -1.42 19.23
N GLU A 120 -6.30 -2.12 18.63
CA GLU A 120 -6.10 -2.90 17.40
C GLU A 120 -5.76 -2.00 16.21
N ILE A 121 -6.45 -0.87 16.03
CA ILE A 121 -6.15 0.10 14.95
C ILE A 121 -4.74 0.68 15.12
N GLU A 122 -4.36 1.02 16.35
CA GLU A 122 -3.04 1.57 16.66
C GLU A 122 -1.92 0.53 16.45
N GLN A 123 -2.18 -0.74 16.76
CA GLN A 123 -1.27 -1.83 16.41
C GLN A 123 -1.12 -1.95 14.88
N LEU A 124 -2.22 -1.97 14.12
CA LEU A 124 -2.19 -2.04 12.67
C LEU A 124 -1.48 -0.84 12.04
N ARG A 125 -1.63 0.36 12.62
CA ARG A 125 -0.91 1.57 12.19
C ARG A 125 0.59 1.35 12.31
N ARG A 126 1.07 0.84 13.44
CA ARG A 126 2.50 0.54 13.64
C ARG A 126 3.01 -0.53 12.68
N GLU A 127 2.25 -1.60 12.48
CA GLU A 127 2.59 -2.67 11.54
C GLU A 127 2.63 -2.16 10.08
N LEU A 128 1.65 -1.35 9.69
CA LEU A 128 1.62 -0.70 8.38
C LEU A 128 2.83 0.21 8.17
N ILE A 129 3.21 1.01 9.18
CA ILE A 129 4.41 1.86 9.11
C ILE A 129 5.67 1.02 8.91
N ALA A 130 5.81 -0.10 9.63
CA ALA A 130 6.93 -1.02 9.43
C ALA A 130 6.93 -1.60 8.00
N GLU A 131 5.76 -1.97 7.48
CA GLU A 131 5.60 -2.51 6.13
C GLU A 131 5.94 -1.47 5.04
N THR A 132 5.73 -0.16 5.29
CA THR A 132 6.13 0.89 4.33
C THR A 132 7.61 0.83 3.96
N VAL A 133 8.47 0.37 4.89
CA VAL A 133 9.91 0.24 4.64
C VAL A 133 10.18 -0.88 3.61
N ALA A 134 9.50 -2.02 3.76
CA ALA A 134 9.60 -3.14 2.83
C ALA A 134 9.06 -2.75 1.44
N HIS A 135 7.88 -2.11 1.41
CA HIS A 135 7.30 -1.56 0.19
C HIS A 135 8.25 -0.58 -0.51
N ASN A 136 8.78 0.41 0.20
CA ASN A 136 9.67 1.43 -0.38
C ASN A 136 10.99 0.82 -0.88
N LYS A 137 11.53 -0.18 -0.18
CA LYS A 137 12.68 -0.95 -0.66
C LYS A 137 12.39 -1.67 -1.97
N SER A 138 11.20 -2.28 -2.10
CA SER A 138 10.77 -2.96 -3.31
C SER A 138 10.50 -1.99 -4.47
N VAL A 139 9.90 -0.82 -4.20
CA VAL A 139 9.73 0.28 -5.17
C VAL A 139 11.09 0.78 -5.67
N ASN A 140 12.04 1.03 -4.77
CA ASN A 140 13.38 1.48 -5.13
C ASN A 140 14.12 0.45 -5.97
N ALA A 141 14.00 -0.84 -5.64
CA ALA A 141 14.57 -1.93 -6.44
C ALA A 141 13.96 -1.96 -7.85
N TYR A 142 12.63 -1.83 -7.96
CA TYR A 142 11.94 -1.75 -9.23
C TYR A 142 12.41 -0.55 -10.07
N ASN A 143 12.36 0.66 -9.50
CA ASN A 143 12.76 1.91 -10.15
C ASN A 143 14.24 1.87 -10.60
N SER A 144 15.11 1.29 -9.79
CA SER A 144 16.53 1.10 -10.12
C SER A 144 16.75 0.12 -11.29
N VAL A 145 15.95 -0.95 -11.37
CA VAL A 145 16.03 -1.88 -12.51
C VAL A 145 15.52 -1.22 -13.79
N ILE A 146 14.36 -0.59 -13.78
CA ILE A 146 13.76 -0.04 -15.01
C ILE A 146 14.45 1.24 -15.52
N SER A 147 15.31 1.88 -14.72
CA SER A 147 16.06 3.07 -15.13
C SER A 147 17.39 2.77 -15.82
N ARG A 148 17.91 1.54 -15.71
CA ARG A 148 19.23 1.17 -16.27
C ARG A 148 19.11 0.51 -17.63
N PHE A 149 19.99 0.86 -18.58
CA PHE A 149 20.13 0.11 -19.82
C PHE A 149 20.69 -1.30 -19.54
N PRO A 150 20.23 -2.38 -20.22
CA PRO A 150 19.22 -2.43 -21.29
C PRO A 150 17.76 -2.51 -20.82
N TYR A 151 17.51 -2.62 -19.52
CA TYR A 151 16.17 -2.78 -18.95
C TYR A 151 15.24 -1.59 -19.22
N SER A 152 15.76 -0.36 -19.27
CA SER A 152 14.97 0.85 -19.55
C SER A 152 14.30 0.83 -20.92
N PHE A 153 14.99 0.30 -21.95
CA PHE A 153 14.42 0.12 -23.28
C PHE A 153 13.27 -0.89 -23.26
N VAL A 154 13.47 -2.02 -22.59
CA VAL A 154 12.45 -3.07 -22.44
C VAL A 154 11.26 -2.57 -21.62
N ALA A 155 11.50 -1.82 -20.54
CA ALA A 155 10.47 -1.20 -19.72
C ALA A 155 9.62 -0.22 -20.53
N HIS A 156 10.24 0.65 -21.32
CA HIS A 156 9.53 1.57 -22.21
C HIS A 156 8.67 0.83 -23.23
N ARG A 157 9.22 -0.21 -23.88
CA ARG A 157 8.48 -1.06 -24.84
C ARG A 157 7.28 -1.76 -24.20
N LYS A 158 7.38 -2.12 -22.92
CA LYS A 158 6.34 -2.77 -22.09
C LYS A 158 5.43 -1.78 -21.36
N ARG A 159 5.58 -0.45 -21.59
CA ARG A 159 4.81 0.61 -20.93
C ARG A 159 4.90 0.59 -19.39
N LYS A 160 6.05 0.18 -18.86
CA LYS A 160 6.33 0.18 -17.42
C LYS A 160 6.93 1.52 -17.01
N SER A 161 6.41 2.08 -15.93
CA SER A 161 6.78 3.40 -15.41
C SER A 161 7.20 3.32 -13.95
N THR A 162 8.00 4.29 -13.51
CA THR A 162 8.43 4.41 -12.11
C THR A 162 7.24 4.48 -11.16
N LYS A 163 7.41 3.86 -9.99
CA LYS A 163 6.40 3.84 -8.93
C LYS A 163 6.77 4.81 -7.82
N SER A 164 5.76 5.39 -7.20
CA SER A 164 5.93 6.28 -6.06
C SER A 164 6.23 5.48 -4.78
N THR A 165 7.06 6.04 -3.92
CA THR A 165 7.23 5.54 -2.56
C THR A 165 6.03 5.94 -1.70
N PHE A 166 5.76 5.17 -0.66
CA PHE A 166 4.80 5.49 0.37
C PHE A 166 5.46 6.40 1.42
N TYR A 167 4.84 7.54 1.73
CA TYR A 167 5.30 8.44 2.78
C TYR A 167 4.22 8.56 3.86
N TYR A 168 4.62 8.38 5.12
CA TYR A 168 3.75 8.61 6.26
C TYR A 168 4.14 9.93 6.92
N ALA A 169 3.28 10.93 6.85
CA ALA A 169 3.38 12.11 7.70
C ALA A 169 2.64 11.80 8.99
N ALA A 170 3.37 11.65 10.11
CA ALA A 170 2.72 11.54 11.41
C ALA A 170 1.97 12.86 11.70
N PRO A 171 0.73 12.82 12.21
CA PRO A 171 0.10 14.00 12.76
C PRO A 171 0.96 14.54 13.92
N ALA A 172 0.99 15.87 14.09
CA ALA A 172 1.97 16.59 14.89
C ALA A 172 1.90 16.34 16.42
N ASP A 173 0.97 15.52 16.89
CA ASP A 173 0.67 15.34 18.32
C ASP A 173 1.45 14.20 18.99
N ASP A 174 2.33 13.50 18.27
CA ASP A 174 3.21 12.45 18.81
C ASP A 174 4.62 13.00 19.23
N GLN A 175 4.76 14.29 19.55
CA GLN A 175 5.99 14.90 20.13
C GLN A 175 5.77 15.51 21.52
#